data_AF-A0A6V7IPH3-F1
#
_entry.id   AF-A0A6V7IPH3-F1
#
_cell.length_a   1.000
_cell.length_b   1.000
_cell.length_c   1.000
_cell.angle_alpha   90.00
_cell.angle_beta   90.00
_cell.angle_gamma   90.00
#
_symmetry.space_group_name_H-M   'P 1'
#
loop_
_entity.id
_entity.type
_entity.pdbx_description
1 polymer ?
#
loop_
_entity_poly.entity_id
_entity_poly.type
_entity_poly.pdbx_seq_one_letter_code
_entity_poly.pdbx_strand_id
1 'polypeptide(L)' 'MGIGGGFLMTIWDSDKKEAVFLDARETAPAAAHRDMYKNDPQLSFY' A
#
# COMPACT_ATOMS: atom_id res chain seq x y z
N MET A 1 6.69 -8.54 -6.72
CA MET A 1 5.52 -8.51 -5.82
C MET A 1 5.53 -9.78 -4.99
N GLY A 2 5.23 -9.69 -3.71
CA GLY A 2 5.27 -10.81 -2.77
C GLY A 2 4.62 -10.42 -1.46
N ILE A 3 4.62 -11.33 -0.48
CA ILE A 3 3.91 -11.15 0.80
C ILE A 3 4.44 -10.00 1.69
N GLY A 4 5.59 -9.42 1.35
CA GLY A 4 6.21 -8.31 2.10
C GLY A 4 5.79 -6.91 1.67
N GLY A 5 4.88 -6.79 0.69
CA GLY A 5 4.34 -5.50 0.24
C GLY A 5 2.82 -5.54 0.16
N GLY A 6 2.26 -4.64 -0.63
CA GLY A 6 0.82 -4.49 -0.85
C GLY A 6 0.41 -4.60 -2.32
N PHE A 7 -0.89 -4.57 -2.56
CA PHE A 7 -1.44 -4.57 -3.91
C PHE A 7 -2.82 -3.91 -3.97
N LEU A 8 -3.21 -3.52 -5.20
CA LEU A 8 -4.58 -3.22 -5.56
C LEU A 8 -5.05 -4.26 -6.56
N MET A 9 -6.15 -4.94 -6.25
CA MET A 9 -6.73 -5.96 -7.13
C MET A 9 -8.18 -5.61 -7.44
N THR A 10 -8.48 -5.35 -8.70
CA THR A 10 -9.85 -5.25 -9.19
C THR A 10 -10.37 -6.65 -9.51
N ILE A 11 -11.54 -6.98 -8.98
CA ILE A 11 -12.20 -8.27 -9.14
C ILE A 11 -13.55 -8.01 -9.80
N TRP A 12 -13.84 -8.73 -10.88
CA TRP A 12 -15.19 -8.78 -11.44
C TRP A 12 -15.97 -9.92 -10.78
N ASP A 13 -17.00 -9.57 -10.02
CA ASP A 13 -17.97 -10.53 -9.49
C ASP A 13 -19.06 -10.73 -10.55
N SER A 14 -19.03 -11.87 -11.23
CA SER A 14 -19.97 -12.17 -12.33
C SER A 14 -21.40 -12.39 -11.88
N ASP A 15 -21.59 -12.88 -10.65
CA ASP A 15 -22.91 -13.19 -10.12
C ASP A 15 -23.64 -11.89 -9.73
N LYS A 16 -22.89 -10.95 -9.13
CA LYS A 16 -23.40 -9.62 -8.81
C LYS A 16 -23.34 -8.64 -10.00
N LYS A 17 -22.58 -8.96 -11.04
CA LYS A 17 -22.27 -8.09 -12.18
C LYS A 17 -21.65 -6.76 -11.75
N GLU A 18 -20.73 -6.82 -10.80
CA GLU A 18 -20.09 -5.65 -10.22
C GLU A 18 -18.56 -5.81 -10.24
N ALA A 19 -17.88 -4.69 -10.45
CA ALA A 19 -16.45 -4.59 -10.22
C ALA A 19 -16.21 -4.12 -8.78
N VAL A 20 -15.49 -4.92 -8.00
CA VAL A 20 -15.02 -4.55 -6.66
C VAL A 20 -13.51 -4.48 -6.66
N PHE A 21 -12.92 -3.92 -5.61
CA PHE A 21 -11.47 -3.89 -5.45
C PHE A 21 -11.06 -4.31 -4.04
N LEU A 22 -9.94 -5.01 -3.95
CA LEU A 22 -9.24 -5.28 -2.72
C LEU A 22 -8.08 -4.29 -2.60
N ASP A 23 -8.16 -3.41 -1.62
CA ASP A 23 -7.08 -2.52 -1.24
C ASP A 23 -6.28 -3.15 -0.09
N ALA A 24 -5.11 -3.66 -0.43
CA ALA A 24 -4.13 -4.20 0.51
C ALA A 24 -2.83 -3.38 0.46
N ARG A 25 -2.91 -2.06 0.23
CA ARG A 25 -1.75 -1.18 0.24
C ARG A 25 -1.14 -1.10 1.64
N GLU A 26 0.18 -1.00 1.68
CA GLU A 26 0.94 -0.81 2.91
C GLU A 26 0.54 0.51 3.60
N THR A 27 0.52 0.50 4.94
CA THR A 27 0.26 1.69 5.76
C THR A 27 1.50 2.03 6.57
N ALA A 28 1.79 3.33 6.70
CA ALA A 28 2.88 3.79 7.53
C ALA A 28 2.70 3.30 8.99
N PRO A 29 3.78 2.84 9.66
CA PRO A 29 3.68 2.37 11.04
C PRO A 29 3.30 3.51 11.99
N ALA A 30 2.79 3.17 13.17
CA ALA A 30 2.34 4.16 14.16
C ALA A 30 3.43 5.15 14.62
N ALA A 31 4.70 4.75 14.53
CA ALA A 31 5.84 5.60 14.88
C ALA A 31 6.29 6.54 13.73
N ALA A 32 5.70 6.43 12.54
CA ALA A 32 6.02 7.30 11.43
C ALA A 32 5.61 8.74 11.73
N HIS A 33 6.42 9.70 11.30
CA HIS A 33 6.16 11.13 11.47
C HIS A 33 6.60 11.90 10.23
N ARG A 34 5.98 13.07 10.00
CA ARG A 34 6.12 13.86 8.77
C ARG A 34 7.57 14.06 8.32
N ASP A 35 8.46 14.37 9.26
CA ASP A 35 9.83 14.79 8.95
C ASP A 35 10.86 13.65 9.08
N MET A 36 10.45 12.37 9.05
CA MET A 36 11.31 11.20 9.31
C MET A 36 12.51 11.03 8.36
N TYR A 37 12.47 11.64 7.17
CA TYR A 37 13.56 11.63 6.20
C TYR A 37 14.10 13.04 5.87
N LYS A 38 13.79 14.05 6.68
CA LYS A 38 14.14 15.46 6.39
C LYS A 38 15.65 15.72 6.37
N ASN A 39 16.39 15.10 7.30
CA ASN A 39 17.83 15.33 7.46
C ASN A 39 18.67 14.39 6.59
N ASP A 40 18.10 13.26 6.20
CA ASP A 40 18.74 12.31 5.31
C ASP A 40 17.68 11.69 4.37
N PRO A 41 17.43 12.32 3.21
CA PRO A 41 16.48 11.82 2.23
C PRO A 41 16.87 10.45 1.65
N GLN A 42 18.14 10.02 1.78
CA GLN A 42 18.60 8.74 1.25
C GLN A 42 17.93 7.56 1.97
N LEU A 43 17.49 7.75 3.22
CA LEU A 43 16.76 6.76 4.01
C LEU A 43 15.37 6.43 3.44
N SER A 44 14.85 7.21 2.49
CA SER A 44 13.55 6.94 1.87
C SER A 44 13.58 5.90 0.75
N PHE A 45 14.77 5.54 0.25
CA PHE A 45 14.94 4.64 -0.89
C PHE A 45 15.14 3.17 -0.50
N TYR A 46 15.34 2.89 0.79
CA TYR A 46 15.72 1.57 1.32
C TYR A 46 14.73 1.04 2.33
#